data_AF-A0A168RTU0-F1
#
_entry.id   AF-A0A168RTU0-F1
#
_cell.length_a   1.000
_cell.length_b   1.000
_cell.length_c   1.000
_cell.angle_alpha   90.00
_cell.angle_beta   90.00
_cell.angle_gamma   90.00
#
_symmetry.space_group_name_H-M   'P 1'
#
loop_
_entity.id
_entity.type
_entity.pdbx_description
1 polymer ?
#
loop_
_entity_poly.entity_id
_entity_poly.type
_entity_poly.pdbx_seq_one_letter_code
_entity_poly.pdbx_strand_id
1 'polypeptide(L)' 'MSTLSLPPVSNAGASSLSSHQVFTAALHSVWQAHWRFVFDDHPITSQALRLSTYQKLTILLHQQTTKSSSFTSPSL' A
#
# COMPACT_ATOMS: atom_id res chain seq x y z
N MET A 1 6.19 17.10 -19.33
CA MET A 1 5.95 16.97 -17.88
C MET A 1 4.64 16.22 -17.70
N SER A 2 4.70 14.92 -17.47
CA SER A 2 3.49 14.09 -17.30
C SER A 2 3.00 14.24 -15.87
N THR A 3 1.85 14.89 -15.69
CA THR A 3 1.18 14.98 -14.40
C THR A 3 0.71 13.58 -14.01
N LEU A 4 1.33 13.00 -12.98
CA LEU A 4 0.84 11.80 -12.32
C LEU A 4 -0.52 12.12 -11.69
N SER A 5 -1.60 11.97 -12.46
CA SER A 5 -2.97 12.04 -11.96
C SER A 5 -3.20 10.81 -11.08
N LEU A 6 -3.04 10.99 -9.77
CA LEU A 6 -3.55 10.05 -8.79
C LEU A 6 -5.08 10.03 -8.93
N PRO A 7 -5.72 8.88 -9.17
CA PRO A 7 -7.16 8.82 -9.31
C PRO A 7 -7.81 9.32 -8.00
N PRO A 8 -8.90 10.09 -8.08
CA PRO A 8 -9.57 10.62 -6.90
C PRO A 8 -10.04 9.44 -6.05
N VAL A 9 -9.50 9.32 -4.84
CA VAL A 9 -9.98 8.37 -3.85
C VAL A 9 -11.37 8.85 -3.42
N SER A 10 -12.41 8.29 -4.04
CA SER A 10 -13.79 8.52 -3.60
C SER A 10 -13.90 8.05 -2.15
N ASN A 11 -14.22 8.99 -1.26
CA ASN A 11 -14.48 8.80 0.17
C ASN A 11 -15.78 8.00 0.44
N ALA A 12 -16.01 6.90 -0.29
CA ALA A 12 -17.16 6.03 -0.10
C ALA A 12 -16.79 4.91 0.88
N GLY A 13 -16.90 5.21 2.17
CA GLY A 13 -16.61 4.29 3.27
C GLY A 13 -15.11 4.16 3.51
N ALA A 14 -14.66 4.52 4.71
CA ALA A 14 -13.27 4.29 5.11
C ALA A 14 -12.96 2.79 4.97
N SER A 15 -12.33 2.40 3.87
CA SER A 15 -11.81 1.05 3.68
C SER A 15 -10.78 0.86 4.77
N SER A 16 -11.16 0.18 5.85
CA SER A 16 -10.28 -0.06 6.98
C SER A 16 -9.47 -1.30 6.65
N LEU A 17 -8.14 -1.17 6.66
CA LEU A 17 -7.25 -2.32 6.59
C LEU A 17 -7.34 -3.09 7.90
N SER A 18 -7.37 -4.42 7.82
CA SER A 18 -7.29 -5.23 9.02
C SER A 18 -5.91 -5.08 9.66
N SER A 19 -5.81 -5.19 10.99
CA SER A 19 -4.54 -5.14 11.70
C SER A 19 -3.54 -6.18 11.17
N HIS A 20 -4.04 -7.33 10.72
CA HIS A 20 -3.24 -8.37 10.07
C HIS A 20 -2.59 -7.88 8.77
N GLN A 21 -3.32 -7.16 7.91
CA GLN A 21 -2.77 -6.58 6.67
C GLN A 21 -1.71 -5.52 6.97
N VAL A 22 -1.95 -4.68 7.97
CA VAL A 22 -0.98 -3.65 8.39
C VAL A 22 0.30 -4.31 8.91
N PHE A 23 0.17 -5.30 9.78
CA PHE A 23 1.30 -6.05 10.32
C PHE A 23 2.09 -6.77 9.21
N THR A 24 1.40 -7.45 8.30
CA THR A 24 2.04 -8.17 7.19
C THR A 24 2.80 -7.22 6.26
N ALA A 25 2.23 -6.05 5.97
CA ALA A 25 2.89 -5.03 5.16
C ALA A 25 4.16 -4.50 5.83
N ALA A 26 4.10 -4.20 7.13
CA ALA A 26 5.25 -3.75 7.91
C ALA A 26 6.35 -4.83 7.98
N LEU A 27 5.97 -6.08 8.27
CA LEU A 27 6.91 -7.21 8.33
C LEU A 27 7.60 -7.41 6.98
N HIS A 28 6.86 -7.35 5.87
CA HIS A 28 7.43 -7.47 4.54
C HIS A 28 8.39 -6.31 4.21
N SER A 29 8.07 -5.08 4.62
CA SER A 29 8.96 -3.93 4.43
C SER A 29 10.25 -4.06 5.26
N VAL A 30 10.16 -4.54 6.50
CA VAL A 30 11.34 -4.82 7.35
C VAL A 30 12.17 -5.96 6.76
N TRP A 31 11.54 -7.05 6.35
CA TRP A 31 12.22 -8.20 5.76
C TRP A 31 12.96 -7.84 4.47
N GLN A 32 12.32 -7.06 3.59
CA GLN A 32 12.95 -6.56 2.38
C GLN A 32 14.13 -5.62 2.71
N ALA A 33 13.97 -4.74 3.70
CA ALA A 33 15.04 -3.86 4.12
C ALA A 33 16.23 -4.64 4.72
N HIS A 34 15.95 -5.67 5.50
CA HIS A 34 16.97 -6.54 6.08
C HIS A 34 17.83 -7.19 5.01
N TRP A 35 17.22 -7.78 3.97
CA TRP A 35 17.99 -8.41 2.90
C TRP A 35 18.79 -7.42 2.05
N ARG A 36 18.28 -6.22 1.81
CA ARG A 36 19.04 -5.17 1.13
C ARG A 36 20.23 -4.69 1.95
N PHE A 37 20.10 -4.65 3.26
CA PHE A 37 21.25 -4.39 4.13
C PHE A 37 22.28 -5.52 4.06
N VAL A 38 21.84 -6.78 4.13
CA VAL A 38 22.73 -7.96 4.13
C VAL A 38 23.46 -8.15 2.79
N PHE A 39 22.78 -7.93 1.66
CA PHE A 39 23.33 -8.24 0.33
C PHE A 39 23.78 -7.04 -0.48
N ASP A 40 23.16 -5.87 -0.30
CA ASP A 40 23.45 -4.68 -1.12
C ASP A 40 24.27 -3.62 -0.36
N ASP A 41 24.67 -3.91 0.89
CA ASP A 41 25.35 -3.01 1.83
C ASP A 41 24.68 -1.63 1.91
N HIS A 42 23.35 -1.63 1.75
CA HIS A 42 22.55 -0.42 1.61
C HIS A 42 21.90 -0.10 2.97
N PRO A 43 22.40 0.89 3.73
CA PRO A 43 21.80 1.26 4.99
C PRO A 43 20.41 1.85 4.76
N ILE A 44 19.40 1.22 5.36
CA ILE A 44 18.01 1.67 5.23
C ILE A 44 17.62 2.46 6.46
N THR A 45 17.17 3.70 6.23
CA THR A 45 16.68 4.58 7.28
C THR A 45 15.26 4.20 7.70
N SER A 46 14.91 4.50 8.94
CA SER A 46 13.54 4.33 9.46
C SER A 46 12.49 5.08 8.62
N GLN A 47 12.87 6.23 8.04
CA GLN A 47 12.03 7.00 7.14
C GLN A 47 11.73 6.26 5.82
N ALA A 48 12.72 5.57 5.25
CA ALA A 48 12.54 4.77 4.03
C ALA A 48 11.65 3.54 4.30
N LEU A 49 11.81 2.88 5.44
CA LEU A 49 10.92 1.81 5.91
C LEU A 49 9.47 2.28 6.05
N ARG A 50 9.29 3.43 6.70
CA ARG A 50 7.97 4.05 6.87
C ARG A 50 7.32 4.34 5.52
N LEU A 51 8.05 4.97 4.60
CA LEU A 51 7.55 5.30 3.27
C LEU A 51 7.15 4.04 2.47
N SER A 52 8.00 3.01 2.46
CA SER A 52 7.72 1.72 1.81
C SER A 52 6.46 1.06 2.37
N THR A 53 6.30 1.08 3.70
CA THR A 53 5.12 0.53 4.38
C THR A 53 3.86 1.30 3.98
N TYR A 54 3.89 2.64 4.04
CA TYR A 54 2.76 3.46 3.62
C TYR A 54 2.38 3.24 2.16
N GLN A 55 3.34 3.14 1.24
CA GLN A 55 3.07 2.84 -0.16
C GLN A 55 2.32 1.51 -0.33
N LYS A 56 2.77 0.45 0.36
CA LYS A 56 2.07 -0.85 0.36
C LYS A 56 0.64 -0.74 0.90
N LEU A 57 0.45 -0.03 2.02
CA LEU A 57 -0.88 0.16 2.61
C LEU A 57 -1.81 0.95 1.67
N THR A 58 -1.32 2.00 1.03
CA THR A 58 -2.08 2.79 0.05
C THR A 58 -2.51 1.94 -1.14
N ILE A 59 -1.64 1.05 -1.64
CA ILE A 59 -1.99 0.11 -2.71
C ILE A 59 -3.08 -0.86 -2.25
N LEU A 60 -2.97 -1.42 -1.04
CA LEU A 60 -3.99 -2.32 -0.49
C LEU A 60 -5.34 -1.62 -0.32
N LEU A 61 -5.34 -0.38 0.18
CA LEU A 61 -6.53 0.45 0.26
C LEU A 61 -7.15 0.69 -1.11
N HIS A 62 -6.33 1.06 -2.10
CA HIS A 62 -6.78 1.27 -3.46
C HIS A 62 -7.40 0.01 -4.08
N GLN A 63 -6.78 -1.16 -3.87
CA GLN A 63 -7.32 -2.45 -4.33
C GLN A 63 -8.63 -2.83 -3.64
N GLN A 64 -8.81 -2.47 -2.37
CA GLN A 64 -10.05 -2.72 -1.64
C GLN A 64 -11.18 -1.83 -2.16
N THR A 65 -10.89 -0.55 -2.42
CA THR A 65 -11.83 0.40 -3.04
C THR A 65 -12.26 -0.05 -4.43
N THR A 66 -11.34 -0.49 -5.29
CA THR A 66 -11.67 -0.94 -6.65
C THR A 66 -12.43 -2.27 -6.70
N LYS A 67 -12.12 -3.22 -5.80
CA LYS A 67 -12.91 -4.46 -5.65
C LYS A 67 -14.33 -4.19 -5.13
N SER A 68 -14.50 -3.20 -4.26
CA SER A 68 -15.83 -2.81 -3.77
C SER A 68 -16.68 -2.18 -4.87
N SER A 69 -16.10 -1.47 -5.84
CA SER A 69 -16.86 -0.79 -6.90
C SER A 69 -17.29 -1.72 -8.04
N SER A 70 -16.65 -2.89 -8.22
CA SER A 70 -17.03 -3.86 -9.26
C SER A 70 -18.30 -4.66 -8.92
N PHE A 71 -18.85 -4.53 -7.71
CA PHE A 71 -20.07 -5.24 -7.30
C PHE A 71 -21.37 -4.45 -7.59
N THR A 72 -21.27 -3.19 -8.03
CA THR A 72 -22.40 -2.33 -8.37
C THR A 72 -22.43 -2.05 -9.88
N SER A 73 -22.53 -3.10 -10.70
CA SER A 73 -23.08 -2.97 -12.05
C SER A 73 -24.48 -3.58 -12.03
N PRO A 74 -25.56 -2.78 -12.01
CA PRO A 74 -26.88 -3.31 -12.31
C PRO A 74 -26.88 -3.68 -13.79
N SER A 75 -27.05 -4.96 -14.08
CA SER A 75 -27.43 -5.45 -15.40
C SER A 75 -28.78 -4.82 -15.78
N LEU A 76 -28.75 -3.88 -16.73
CA LEU A 76 -29.91 -3.45 -17.52
C LEU A 76 -30.19 -4.49 -18.60
#